data_AF-A0ABD2WI59-F1
#
_entry.id   AF-A0ABD2WI59-F1
#
_cell.length_a   1.000
_cell.length_b   1.000
_cell.length_c   1.000
_cell.angle_alpha   90.00
_cell.angle_beta   90.00
_cell.angle_gamma   90.00
#
_symmetry.space_group_name_H-M   'P 1'
#
loop_
_entity.id
_entity.type
_entity.pdbx_description
1 polymer ?
#
loop_
_entity_poly.entity_id
_entity_poly.type
_entity_poly.pdbx_seq_one_letter_code
_entity_poly.pdbx_strand_id
1 'polypeptide(L)'
;MWIALAALASVGAQVVPQNAHCVVYTDSCGQLLDTLPVCQDFNRQLCNRPACKFIHLHDANVEVIENRVTVCRDAVKGTCIRPQCKYYHIPVELPPAPLMAVGGSVSP
;
A
#
# COMPACT_ATOMS: atom_id res chain seq x y z
N MET A 1 20.42 -9.73 -42.15
CA MET A 1 20.58 -9.22 -40.78
C MET A 1 19.20 -9.13 -40.16
N TRP A 2 18.90 -9.96 -39.16
CA TRP A 2 17.61 -9.99 -38.47
C TRP A 2 17.49 -8.78 -37.54
N ILE A 3 16.37 -8.07 -37.66
CA ILE A 3 16.02 -6.92 -36.82
C ILE A 3 15.55 -7.46 -35.48
N ALA A 4 16.27 -7.14 -34.40
CA ALA A 4 15.92 -7.56 -33.05
C ALA A 4 14.65 -6.83 -32.59
N LEU A 5 13.56 -7.57 -32.48
CA LEU A 5 12.38 -7.23 -31.67
C LEU A 5 12.66 -7.67 -30.23
N ALA A 6 12.97 -6.73 -29.34
CA ALA A 6 12.91 -6.90 -27.88
C ALA A 6 13.12 -5.52 -27.24
N ALA A 7 12.39 -5.06 -26.24
CA ALA A 7 11.23 -5.58 -25.53
C ALA A 7 10.50 -4.35 -24.98
N LEU A 8 9.17 -4.35 -25.02
CA LEU A 8 8.37 -3.40 -24.26
C LEU A 8 8.73 -3.61 -22.79
N ALA A 9 9.48 -2.67 -22.21
CA ALA A 9 9.64 -2.59 -20.77
C ALA A 9 8.28 -2.18 -20.22
N SER A 10 7.44 -3.17 -19.94
CA SER A 10 6.24 -3.05 -19.13
C SER A 10 6.70 -2.64 -17.75
N VAL A 11 6.89 -1.33 -17.55
CA VAL A 11 6.96 -0.76 -16.20
C VAL A 11 5.63 -1.12 -15.58
N GLY A 12 5.64 -2.13 -14.71
CA GLY A 12 4.51 -2.50 -13.88
C GLY A 12 4.18 -1.29 -13.01
N ALA A 13 3.38 -0.39 -13.57
CA ALA A 13 2.73 0.66 -12.83
C ALA A 13 1.81 -0.06 -11.85
N GLN A 14 2.29 -0.22 -10.63
CA GLN A 14 1.47 -0.62 -9.50
C GLN A 14 0.37 0.43 -9.45
N VAL A 15 -0.84 0.06 -9.89
CA VAL A 15 -1.95 1.00 -10.00
C VAL A 15 -2.36 1.34 -8.58
N VAL A 16 -1.81 2.46 -8.06
CA VAL A 16 -2.21 2.97 -6.76
C VAL A 16 -3.71 3.24 -6.83
N PRO A 17 -4.52 2.60 -5.98
CA PRO A 17 -5.95 2.83 -5.99
C PRO A 17 -6.20 4.30 -5.65
N GLN A 18 -7.05 4.96 -6.44
CA GLN A 18 -7.29 6.41 -6.33
C GLN A 18 -7.73 6.83 -4.92
N ASN A 19 -8.34 5.92 -4.17
CA ASN A 19 -8.82 6.16 -2.83
C ASN A 19 -7.79 5.87 -1.72
N ALA A 20 -6.57 5.43 -2.05
CA ALA A 20 -5.53 5.12 -1.05
C ALA A 20 -5.32 6.28 -0.07
N HIS A 21 -5.30 7.51 -0.57
CA HIS A 21 -5.15 8.71 0.26
C HIS A 21 -6.34 9.04 1.17
N CYS A 22 -7.53 8.50 0.87
CA CYS A 22 -8.74 8.71 1.66
C CYS A 22 -8.94 7.62 2.73
N VAL A 23 -8.15 6.55 2.70
CA VAL A 23 -8.24 5.48 3.68
C VAL A 23 -7.41 5.82 4.90
N VAL A 24 -8.01 5.62 6.08
CA VAL A 24 -7.35 5.82 7.36
C VAL A 24 -6.63 4.52 7.74
N TYR A 25 -5.30 4.58 7.80
CA TYR A 25 -4.43 3.45 8.12
C TYR A 25 -4.01 3.40 9.60
N THR A 26 -4.24 4.47 10.35
CA THR A 26 -3.85 4.61 11.76
C THR A 26 -5.05 4.94 12.64
N ASP A 27 -4.97 4.58 13.92
CA ASP A 27 -5.94 4.97 14.92
C ASP A 27 -5.71 6.40 15.45
N SER A 28 -6.54 6.83 16.41
CA SER A 28 -6.43 8.13 17.09
C SER A 28 -5.15 8.32 17.90
N CYS A 29 -4.47 7.23 18.26
CA CYS A 29 -3.19 7.24 18.98
C CYS A 29 -1.99 7.25 18.01
N GLY A 30 -2.24 7.18 16.70
CA GLY A 30 -1.20 7.08 15.67
C GLY A 30 -0.66 5.66 15.48
N GLN A 31 -1.31 4.64 16.05
CA GLN A 31 -0.91 3.25 15.85
C GLN A 31 -1.46 2.72 14.53
N LEU A 32 -0.64 1.97 13.79
CA LEU A 32 -1.06 1.31 12.55
C LEU A 32 -2.16 0.28 12.84
N LEU A 33 -3.24 0.33 12.06
CA LEU A 33 -4.32 -0.65 12.11
C LEU A 33 -3.83 -1.97 11.51
N ASP A 34 -3.86 -3.04 12.30
CA ASP A 34 -3.47 -4.38 11.85
C ASP A 34 -4.46 -4.98 10.86
N THR A 35 -5.73 -4.58 10.94
CA THR A 35 -6.78 -5.00 10.01
C THR A 35 -7.49 -3.79 9.44
N LEU A 36 -7.65 -3.77 8.11
CA LEU A 36 -8.34 -2.69 7.40
C LEU A 36 -9.59 -3.21 6.70
N PRO A 37 -10.71 -2.48 6.76
CA PRO A 37 -11.93 -2.88 6.07
C PRO A 37 -11.79 -2.69 4.55
N VAL A 38 -12.17 -3.72 3.81
CA VAL A 38 -12.19 -3.75 2.35
C VAL A 38 -13.54 -3.26 1.84
N CYS A 39 -13.51 -2.52 0.73
CA CYS A 39 -14.72 -2.09 0.06
C CYS A 39 -15.42 -3.29 -0.58
N GLN A 40 -16.57 -3.69 -0.05
CA GLN A 40 -17.34 -4.81 -0.59
C GLN A 40 -17.90 -4.51 -1.99
N ASP A 41 -18.27 -3.27 -2.25
CA ASP A 41 -18.74 -2.82 -3.56
C ASP A 41 -17.61 -2.89 -4.60
N PHE A 42 -16.38 -2.54 -4.22
CA PHE A 42 -15.22 -2.68 -5.11
C PHE A 42 -14.95 -4.14 -5.45
N ASN A 43 -15.03 -5.04 -4.46
CA ASN A 43 -14.91 -6.48 -4.70
C ASN A 43 -15.99 -7.00 -5.68
N ARG A 44 -17.16 -6.37 -5.71
CA ARG A 44 -18.25 -6.66 -6.65
C ARG A 44 -18.17 -5.86 -7.96
N GLN A 45 -17.11 -5.08 -8.18
CA GLN A 45 -16.94 -4.20 -9.34
C GLN A 45 -18.03 -3.11 -9.47
N LEU A 46 -18.60 -2.68 -8.34
CA LEU A 46 -19.67 -1.67 -8.23
C LEU A 46 -19.17 -0.32 -7.68
N CYS A 47 -17.99 -0.28 -7.04
CA CYS A 47 -17.42 0.96 -6.51
C CYS A 47 -16.45 1.59 -7.50
N ASN A 48 -16.72 2.84 -7.90
CA ASN A 48 -15.80 3.67 -8.68
C ASN A 48 -15.57 5.05 -8.02
N ARG A 49 -15.79 5.14 -6.71
CA ARG A 49 -15.62 6.42 -5.98
C ARG A 49 -14.14 6.65 -5.69
N PRO A 50 -13.55 7.78 -6.11
CA PRO A 50 -12.17 8.12 -5.78
C PRO A 50 -11.97 8.45 -4.30
N ALA A 51 -13.02 8.89 -3.60
CA ALA A 51 -12.97 9.21 -2.16
C ALA A 51 -13.54 8.09 -1.27
N CYS A 52 -13.33 6.82 -1.63
CA CYS A 52 -13.83 5.69 -0.85
C CYS A 52 -13.01 5.50 0.45
N LYS A 53 -13.69 5.42 1.60
CA LYS A 53 -13.06 5.23 2.91
C LYS A 53 -12.58 3.79 3.19
N PHE A 54 -12.88 2.86 2.29
CA PHE A 54 -12.59 1.43 2.42
C PHE A 54 -11.54 0.99 1.40
N ILE A 55 -10.72 -0.01 1.73
CA ILE A 55 -9.62 -0.45 0.85
C ILE A 55 -10.15 -1.02 -0.47
N HIS A 56 -9.60 -0.54 -1.59
CA HIS A 56 -9.78 -1.15 -2.91
C HIS A 56 -8.60 -2.08 -3.19
N LEU A 57 -8.82 -3.37 -3.03
CA LEU A 57 -7.79 -4.39 -3.17
C LEU A 57 -7.69 -4.85 -4.63
N HIS A 58 -6.54 -4.61 -5.28
CA HIS A 58 -6.25 -5.15 -6.62
C HIS A 58 -5.41 -6.43 -6.56
N ASP A 59 -4.64 -6.62 -5.49
CA ASP A 59 -3.80 -7.80 -5.31
C ASP A 59 -4.61 -9.02 -4.90
N ALA A 60 -4.67 -10.02 -5.79
CA ALA A 60 -5.30 -11.31 -5.51
C ALA A 60 -4.51 -12.16 -4.49
N ASN A 61 -3.27 -11.79 -4.18
CA ASN A 61 -2.39 -12.54 -3.27
C ASN A 61 -2.68 -12.26 -1.78
N VAL A 62 -3.47 -11.22 -1.48
CA VAL A 62 -3.75 -10.80 -0.11
C VAL A 62 -4.98 -11.53 0.41
N GLU A 63 -4.89 -12.12 1.59
CA GLU A 63 -6.02 -12.80 2.22
C GLU A 63 -7.01 -11.77 2.80
N VAL A 64 -8.28 -11.93 2.41
CA VAL A 64 -9.41 -11.17 2.95
C VAL A 64 -10.21 -12.07 3.87
N ILE A 65 -10.30 -11.72 5.14
CA ILE A 65 -11.04 -12.46 6.18
C ILE A 65 -12.16 -11.53 6.68
N GLU A 66 -13.41 -11.96 6.59
CA GLU A 66 -14.57 -11.18 7.06
C GLU A 66 -14.60 -9.73 6.55
N ASN A 67 -14.36 -9.54 5.24
CA ASN A 67 -14.27 -8.23 4.59
C ASN A 67 -13.14 -7.32 5.13
N ARG A 68 -12.12 -7.90 5.75
CA ARG A 68 -10.95 -7.18 6.27
C ARG A 68 -9.67 -7.80 5.72
N VAL A 69 -8.68 -6.96 5.45
CA VAL A 69 -7.32 -7.39 5.11
C VAL A 69 -6.38 -7.13 6.27
N THR A 70 -5.39 -8.00 6.43
CA THR A 70 -4.34 -7.79 7.43
C THR A 70 -3.18 -7.01 6.80
N VAL A 71 -2.75 -5.94 7.45
CA VAL A 71 -1.66 -5.08 6.96
C VAL A 71 -0.30 -5.71 7.23
N CYS A 72 0.60 -5.60 6.26
CA CYS A 72 1.98 -6.04 6.44
C CYS A 72 2.78 -5.02 7.26
N ARG A 73 3.05 -5.33 8.53
CA ARG A 73 3.93 -4.50 9.38
C ARG A 73 5.33 -4.31 8.81
N ASP A 74 5.88 -5.33 8.16
CA ASP A 74 7.21 -5.26 7.55
C ASP A 74 7.22 -4.35 6.31
N ALA A 75 6.13 -4.32 5.53
CA ALA A 75 6.04 -3.45 4.36
C ALA A 75 6.01 -1.98 4.74
N VAL A 76 5.27 -1.63 5.79
CA VAL A 76 5.22 -0.24 6.30
C VAL A 76 6.58 0.21 6.83
N LYS A 77 7.41 -0.72 7.32
CA LYS A 77 8.79 -0.45 7.74
C LYS A 77 9.79 -0.47 6.57
N GLY A 78 9.38 -0.84 5.37
CA GLY A 78 10.27 -1.03 4.22
C GLY A 78 11.12 -2.31 4.29
N THR A 79 10.75 -3.27 5.13
CA THR A 79 11.49 -4.54 5.34
C THR A 79 10.83 -5.77 4.69
N CYS A 80 9.57 -5.71 4.18
CA CYS A 80 9.00 -6.84 3.39
C CYS A 80 9.71 -6.88 2.03
N ILE A 81 10.54 -7.90 1.82
CA ILE A 81 11.16 -8.19 0.52
C ILE A 81 10.44 -9.30 -0.26
N ARG A 82 9.32 -9.83 0.27
CA ARG A 82 8.67 -10.98 -0.37
C ARG A 82 7.87 -10.51 -1.60
N PRO A 83 8.07 -11.15 -2.77
CA PRO A 83 7.32 -10.79 -3.98
C PRO A 83 5.84 -11.20 -3.90
N GLN A 84 5.50 -12.13 -3.01
CA GLN A 84 4.13 -12.57 -2.73
C GLN A 84 3.87 -12.46 -1.22
N CYS A 85 3.84 -11.25 -0.68
CA CYS A 85 3.44 -11.04 0.73
C CYS A 85 1.92 -11.30 0.83
N LYS A 86 1.50 -12.24 1.71
CA LYS A 86 0.07 -12.58 1.96
C LYS A 86 -0.72 -11.46 2.67
N TYR A 87 -0.01 -10.42 3.10
CA TYR A 87 -0.51 -9.29 3.84
C TYR A 87 -0.57 -8.06 2.94
N TYR A 88 -1.52 -7.16 3.21
CA TYR A 88 -1.72 -5.96 2.42
C TYR A 88 -0.55 -4.98 2.57
N HIS A 89 0.02 -4.56 1.44
CA HIS A 89 1.02 -3.50 1.37
C HIS A 89 0.31 -2.18 1.07
N ILE A 90 0.56 -1.18 1.90
CA ILE A 90 -0.04 0.14 1.69
C ILE A 90 0.64 0.77 0.47
N PRO A 91 -0.10 1.08 -0.61
CA PRO A 91 0.46 1.57 -1.87
C PRO A 91 0.75 3.08 -1.83
N VAL A 92 0.32 3.78 -0.77
CA VAL A 92 0.77 5.13 -0.50
C VAL A 92 2.08 5.04 0.28
N GLU A 93 3.12 5.69 -0.23
CA GLU A 93 4.31 6.00 0.55
C GLU A 93 3.81 6.75 1.80
N LEU A 94 3.74 6.07 2.95
CA LEU A 94 3.51 6.81 4.19
C LEU A 94 4.68 7.80 4.29
N PRO A 95 4.42 9.11 4.42
CA PRO A 95 5.51 10.06 4.58
C PRO A 95 6.39 9.55 5.72
N PRO A 96 7.72 9.45 5.53
CA PRO A 96 8.62 9.00 6.59
C PRO A 96 8.29 9.85 7.81
N ALA A 97 8.05 9.18 8.95
CA ALA A 97 7.85 9.84 10.23
C ALA A 97 8.83 11.01 10.30
N PRO A 98 8.37 12.26 10.53
CA PRO A 98 9.23 13.42 10.43
C PRO A 98 10.54 13.12 11.13
N LEU A 99 11.65 13.20 10.39
CA LEU A 99 13.01 13.25 10.92
C LEU A 99 13.09 14.49 11.81
N MET A 100 12.51 14.40 13.00
CA MET A 100 12.55 15.38 14.07
C MET A 100 13.38 14.76 15.20
N ALA A 101 14.57 14.25 14.89
CA ALA A 101 15.58 13.86 15.88
C ALA A 101 16.93 13.54 15.21
N VAL A 102 17.66 14.56 14.78
CA VAL A 102 19.11 14.63 15.05
C VAL A 102 19.49 16.11 15.03
N GLY A 103 19.21 16.74 16.16
CA GLY A 103 19.91 17.97 16.52
C GLY A 103 21.36 17.65 16.85
N GLY A 104 22.25 18.51 16.37
CA GLY A 104 23.47 18.91 17.06
C GLY A 104 24.57 17.86 17.26
N SER A 105 25.64 17.98 16.48
CA SER A 105 26.99 18.05 17.05
C SER A 105 27.94 18.74 16.07
N VAL A 106 28.08 20.04 16.32
CA VAL A 106 29.33 20.83 16.31
C VAL A 106 30.62 20.03 16.00
N SER A 107 31.29 20.43 14.91
CA SER A 107 32.75 20.73 14.75
C SER A 107 33.80 19.64 15.06
N PRO A 108 35.10 19.83 14.70
CA PRO A 108 35.77 20.99 14.07
C PRO A 108 36.22 20.80 12.61
#